data_AF-A0A2S0VQZ2-F1
#
_entry.id   AF-A0A2S0VQZ2-F1
#
_cell.length_a   1.000
_cell.length_b   1.000
_cell.length_c   1.000
_cell.angle_alpha   90.00
_cell.angle_beta   90.00
_cell.angle_gamma   90.00
#
_symmetry.space_group_name_H-M   'P 1'
#
loop_
_entity.id
_entity.type
_entity.pdbx_description
1 polymer ?
#
loop_
_entity_poly.entity_id
_entity_poly.type
_entity_poly.pdbx_seq_one_letter_code
_entity_poly.pdbx_strand_id
1 'polypeptide(L)'
;MEAVVLPIYIRQFILLIALTLVSSLSIAESDFKAKIGIMVSSQSKDFQARPFQRLRAGDQLQPQILTKDKSYVYVVHFDKSTATLLNHGSTNQATTQVTLPDNNNMYQLDGNSSKENFTIVASNKPLEAIESSFSNASIPLKQWKKLAKSLSKKPALELDYKPEKHIAMAGNVRSLGSGYAASALKEYAGKDIIVRNYVFTVKK
;
A
#
# COMPACT_ATOMS: atom_id res chain seq x y z
N MET A 1 33.36 -54.39 -19.38
CA MET A 1 32.61 -53.12 -19.24
C MET A 1 33.52 -52.03 -19.76
N GLU A 2 33.33 -51.61 -21.01
CA GLU A 2 34.15 -50.54 -21.59
C GLU A 2 33.56 -49.17 -21.22
N ALA A 3 34.39 -48.32 -20.61
CA ALA A 3 34.03 -46.96 -20.29
C ALA A 3 34.07 -46.12 -21.57
N VAL A 4 32.94 -45.58 -21.98
CA VAL A 4 32.85 -44.64 -23.12
C VAL A 4 33.54 -43.34 -22.72
N VAL A 5 34.78 -43.17 -23.16
CA VAL A 5 35.56 -41.94 -22.94
C VAL A 5 35.08 -40.90 -23.95
N LEU A 6 34.20 -40.00 -23.50
CA LEU A 6 33.77 -38.86 -24.31
C LEU A 6 34.96 -37.94 -24.64
N PRO A 7 35.13 -37.52 -25.90
CA PRO A 7 36.20 -36.63 -26.31
C PRO A 7 36.09 -35.27 -25.59
N ILE A 8 37.25 -34.70 -25.25
CA ILE A 8 37.42 -33.51 -24.40
C ILE A 8 36.56 -32.33 -24.88
N TYR A 9 36.40 -32.17 -26.19
CA TYR A 9 35.59 -31.10 -26.79
C TYR A 9 34.09 -31.24 -26.47
N ILE A 10 33.55 -32.46 -26.33
CA ILE A 10 32.15 -32.67 -25.96
C ILE A 10 31.91 -32.33 -24.48
N ARG A 11 32.89 -32.61 -23.60
CA ARG A 11 32.83 -32.17 -22.20
C ARG A 11 32.82 -30.65 -22.08
N GLN A 12 33.67 -29.96 -22.84
CA GLN A 12 33.72 -28.49 -22.85
C GLN A 12 32.43 -27.88 -23.41
N PHE A 13 31.85 -28.49 -24.45
CA PHE A 13 30.60 -28.02 -25.05
C PHE A 13 29.40 -28.19 -24.10
N ILE A 14 29.32 -29.31 -23.37
CA ILE A 14 28.28 -29.55 -22.35
C ILE A 14 28.42 -28.55 -21.19
N LEU A 15 29.65 -28.24 -20.76
CA LEU A 15 29.91 -27.28 -19.68
C LEU A 15 29.54 -25.85 -20.10
N LEU A 16 29.76 -25.48 -21.36
CA LEU A 16 29.37 -24.18 -21.92
C LEU A 16 27.83 -24.05 -22.01
N ILE A 17 27.13 -25.10 -22.41
CA ILE A 17 25.65 -25.14 -22.45
C ILE A 17 25.06 -25.07 -21.04
N ALA A 18 25.64 -25.78 -20.07
CA ALA A 18 25.22 -25.70 -18.68
C ALA A 18 25.44 -24.29 -18.10
N LEU A 19 26.50 -23.59 -18.51
CA LEU A 19 26.80 -22.23 -18.04
C LEU A 19 25.89 -21.16 -18.65
N THR A 20 25.34 -21.37 -19.86
CA THR A 20 24.38 -20.45 -20.49
C THR A 20 22.92 -20.71 -20.06
N LEU A 21 22.60 -21.91 -19.58
CA LEU A 21 21.27 -22.24 -19.07
C LEU A 21 21.01 -21.71 -17.64
N VAL A 22 22.06 -21.42 -16.85
CA VAL A 22 21.91 -20.89 -15.49
C VAL A 22 21.64 -19.38 -15.48
N SER A 23 22.04 -18.65 -16.53
CA SER A 23 21.91 -17.19 -16.62
C SER A 23 20.52 -16.69 -17.03
N SER A 24 19.57 -17.57 -17.34
CA SER A 24 18.20 -17.19 -17.76
C SER A 24 17.13 -17.34 -16.69
N LEU A 25 17.46 -17.78 -15.46
CA LEU A 25 16.57 -17.63 -14.30
C LEU A 25 16.64 -16.22 -13.71
N SER A 26 16.40 -15.20 -14.52
CA SER A 26 15.86 -13.95 -13.99
C SER A 26 14.41 -14.25 -13.61
N ILE A 27 14.19 -14.68 -12.36
CA ILE A 27 12.87 -14.66 -11.76
C ILE A 27 12.40 -13.22 -11.88
N ALA A 28 11.43 -12.97 -12.76
CA ALA A 28 10.72 -11.72 -12.79
C ALA A 28 10.10 -11.55 -11.40
N GLU A 29 10.75 -10.74 -10.57
CA GLU A 29 10.27 -10.41 -9.24
C GLU A 29 8.96 -9.67 -9.46
N SER A 30 7.83 -10.37 -9.24
CA SER A 30 6.52 -9.78 -9.49
C SER A 30 6.27 -8.74 -8.41
N ASP A 31 6.49 -7.48 -8.76
CA ASP A 31 6.20 -6.38 -7.85
C ASP A 31 4.71 -6.39 -7.47
N PHE A 32 4.43 -6.44 -6.17
CA PHE A 32 3.12 -6.15 -5.62
C PHE A 32 2.76 -4.69 -5.91
N LYS A 33 1.57 -4.47 -6.49
CA LYS A 33 1.09 -3.13 -6.90
C LYS A 33 -0.23 -2.78 -6.23
N ALA A 34 -0.32 -1.53 -5.77
CA ALA A 34 -1.55 -0.97 -5.21
C ALA A 34 -1.68 0.51 -5.54
N LYS A 35 -2.91 0.97 -5.79
CA LYS A 35 -3.23 2.40 -5.86
C LYS A 35 -3.74 2.86 -4.50
N ILE A 36 -3.11 3.88 -3.94
CA ILE A 36 -3.38 4.33 -2.57
C ILE A 36 -3.64 5.83 -2.56
N GLY A 37 -4.67 6.25 -1.84
CA GLY A 37 -4.98 7.65 -1.58
C GLY A 37 -5.84 7.81 -0.33
N ILE A 38 -6.01 9.06 0.09
CA ILE A 38 -7.01 9.45 1.08
C ILE A 38 -7.89 10.49 0.40
N MET A 39 -9.19 10.25 0.31
CA MET A 39 -10.15 11.26 -0.11
C MET A 39 -10.47 12.15 1.10
N VAL A 40 -10.55 13.45 0.87
CA VAL A 40 -10.98 14.45 1.85
C VAL A 40 -12.29 15.04 1.36
N SER A 41 -13.32 15.03 2.21
CA SER A 41 -14.52 15.85 2.02
C SER A 41 -14.45 17.04 2.96
N SER A 42 -14.44 18.25 2.39
CA SER A 42 -14.30 19.51 3.12
C SER A 42 -15.20 20.58 2.48
N GLN A 43 -16.14 21.13 3.24
CA GLN A 43 -16.99 22.25 2.81
C GLN A 43 -17.65 22.02 1.43
N SER A 44 -18.24 20.84 1.25
CA SER A 44 -18.91 20.40 0.01
C SER A 44 -17.99 20.21 -1.20
N LYS A 45 -16.68 20.05 -0.97
CA LYS A 45 -15.71 19.68 -2.00
C LYS A 45 -14.97 18.41 -1.61
N ASP A 46 -14.87 17.50 -2.56
CA ASP A 46 -14.09 16.28 -2.42
C ASP A 46 -12.78 16.40 -3.21
N PHE A 47 -11.67 16.04 -2.58
CA PHE A 47 -10.35 16.05 -3.22
C PHE A 47 -9.42 14.99 -2.63
N GLN A 48 -8.39 14.59 -3.37
CA GLN A 48 -7.36 13.70 -2.85
C GLN A 48 -6.39 14.45 -1.93
N ALA A 49 -6.16 13.88 -0.74
CA ALA A 49 -5.20 14.38 0.22
C ALA A 49 -3.76 14.19 -0.26
N ARG A 50 -2.93 15.20 -0.03
CA ARG A 50 -1.48 15.12 -0.21
C ARG A 50 -0.80 14.85 1.13
N PRO A 51 0.37 14.19 1.14
CA PRO A 51 1.20 14.13 2.34
C PRO A 51 1.50 15.53 2.89
N PHE A 52 1.50 15.69 4.21
CA PHE A 52 1.79 16.95 4.92
C PHE A 52 0.78 18.07 4.65
N GLN A 53 -0.39 17.75 4.11
CA GLN A 53 -1.43 18.75 3.84
C GLN A 53 -2.03 19.32 5.12
N ARG A 54 -2.45 20.59 5.05
CA ARG A 54 -3.22 21.24 6.11
C ARG A 54 -4.71 21.05 5.87
N LEU A 55 -5.42 20.56 6.87
CA LEU A 55 -6.85 20.30 6.89
C LEU A 55 -7.51 21.07 8.03
N ARG A 56 -8.85 21.08 8.10
CA ARG A 56 -9.63 21.75 9.12
C ARG A 56 -10.35 20.74 10.01
N ALA A 57 -10.63 21.13 11.25
CA ALA A 57 -11.58 20.40 12.06
C ALA A 57 -12.94 20.35 11.34
N GLY A 58 -13.59 19.19 11.38
CA GLY A 58 -14.81 18.88 10.64
C GLY A 58 -14.59 18.25 9.27
N ASP A 59 -13.39 18.34 8.68
CA ASP A 59 -13.09 17.64 7.43
C ASP A 59 -13.19 16.12 7.63
N GLN A 60 -13.68 15.42 6.61
CA GLN A 60 -13.84 13.97 6.63
C GLN A 60 -12.79 13.30 5.74
N LEU A 61 -12.20 12.21 6.23
CA LEU A 61 -11.14 11.46 5.58
C LEU A 61 -11.59 10.04 5.27
N GLN A 62 -11.26 9.60 4.06
CA GLN A 62 -11.57 8.26 3.59
C GLN A 62 -10.38 7.67 2.82
N PRO A 63 -9.48 6.94 3.49
CA PRO A 63 -8.54 6.02 2.85
C PRO A 63 -9.19 5.16 1.74
N GLN A 64 -8.58 5.17 0.56
CA GLN A 64 -8.97 4.38 -0.61
C GLN A 64 -7.76 3.61 -1.12
N ILE A 65 -7.92 2.29 -1.21
CA ILE A 65 -6.88 1.36 -1.64
C ILE A 65 -7.47 0.48 -2.74
N LEU A 66 -6.81 0.42 -3.89
CA LEU A 66 -7.10 -0.53 -4.95
C LEU A 66 -5.92 -1.47 -5.13
N THR A 67 -6.18 -2.77 -5.14
CA THR A 67 -5.19 -3.80 -5.39
C THR A 67 -5.57 -4.59 -6.65
N LYS A 68 -4.58 -5.02 -7.41
CA LYS A 68 -4.84 -5.83 -8.62
C LYS A 68 -5.28 -7.25 -8.25
N ASP A 69 -4.67 -7.79 -7.20
CA ASP A 69 -4.87 -9.15 -6.72
C ASP A 69 -5.42 -9.16 -5.29
N LYS A 70 -5.84 -10.34 -4.82
CA LYS A 70 -6.23 -10.55 -3.43
C LYS A 70 -5.06 -10.18 -2.51
N SER A 71 -5.31 -9.23 -1.61
CA SER A 71 -4.27 -8.58 -0.82
C SER A 71 -4.76 -8.32 0.60
N TYR A 72 -3.86 -7.97 1.50
CA TYR A 72 -4.16 -7.59 2.87
C TYR A 72 -3.92 -6.09 3.05
N VAL A 73 -4.91 -5.39 3.58
CA VAL A 73 -4.87 -3.94 3.81
C VAL A 73 -5.02 -3.66 5.30
N TYR A 74 -4.18 -2.78 5.84
CA TYR A 74 -4.22 -2.31 7.21
C TYR A 74 -4.11 -0.79 7.22
N VAL A 75 -5.11 -0.12 7.78
CA VAL A 75 -5.13 1.34 7.90
C VAL A 75 -5.05 1.72 9.36
N VAL A 76 -3.90 2.28 9.74
CA VAL A 76 -3.64 2.69 11.12
C VAL A 76 -3.72 4.21 11.21
N HIS A 77 -4.69 4.69 11.97
CA HIS A 77 -4.74 6.07 12.42
C HIS A 77 -3.96 6.21 13.73
N PHE A 78 -3.24 7.31 13.93
CA PHE A 78 -2.62 7.58 15.22
C PHE A 78 -2.44 9.06 15.51
N ASP A 79 -2.57 9.38 16.78
CA ASP A 79 -2.47 10.72 17.33
C ASP A 79 -1.26 10.85 18.27
N LYS A 80 -1.36 11.65 19.34
CA LYS A 80 -0.29 11.87 20.31
C LYS A 80 0.02 10.66 21.19
N SER A 81 -0.96 9.81 21.48
CA SER A 81 -0.82 8.76 22.51
C SER A 81 -1.20 7.37 22.00
N THR A 82 -2.14 7.29 21.06
CA THR A 82 -2.76 6.03 20.64
C THR A 82 -2.65 5.81 19.15
N ALA A 83 -2.56 4.53 18.76
CA ALA A 83 -2.69 4.09 17.39
C ALA A 83 -3.86 3.11 17.30
N THR A 84 -4.71 3.28 16.30
CA THR A 84 -5.94 2.54 16.11
C THR A 84 -5.98 1.96 14.70
N LEU A 85 -6.26 0.66 14.59
CA LEU A 85 -6.50 -0.01 13.33
C LEU A 85 -7.95 0.25 12.90
N LEU A 86 -8.15 1.05 11.88
CA LEU A 86 -9.48 1.50 11.43
C LEU A 86 -10.31 0.39 10.81
N ASN A 87 -9.67 -0.67 10.32
CA ASN A 87 -10.32 -1.86 9.78
C ASN A 87 -10.18 -3.07 10.71
N HIS A 88 -10.13 -2.84 12.02
CA HIS A 88 -10.22 -3.92 12.98
C HIS A 88 -11.61 -4.59 12.93
N GLY A 89 -11.66 -5.92 12.97
CA GLY A 89 -12.90 -6.68 12.94
C GLY A 89 -13.56 -6.84 11.56
N SER A 90 -13.06 -6.16 10.53
CA SER A 90 -13.42 -6.44 9.13
C SER A 90 -12.38 -7.35 8.47
N THR A 91 -12.76 -7.99 7.36
CA THR A 91 -11.83 -8.82 6.59
C THR A 91 -10.73 -7.93 6.03
N ASN A 92 -9.51 -8.05 6.56
CA ASN A 92 -8.33 -7.34 6.05
C ASN A 92 -7.97 -7.74 4.61
N GLN A 93 -8.51 -8.87 4.14
CA GLN A 93 -8.34 -9.36 2.78
C GLN A 93 -9.21 -8.55 1.79
N ALA A 94 -8.55 -7.66 1.06
CA ALA A 94 -9.07 -6.96 -0.10
C ALA A 94 -9.12 -7.90 -1.30
N THR A 95 -10.26 -7.98 -1.99
CA THR A 95 -10.33 -8.65 -3.31
C THR A 95 -9.87 -7.73 -4.43
N THR A 96 -10.27 -6.46 -4.43
CA THR A 96 -9.88 -5.45 -5.44
C THR A 96 -9.92 -4.01 -4.94
N GLN A 97 -10.86 -3.67 -4.06
CA GLN A 97 -11.01 -2.32 -3.51
C GLN A 97 -11.32 -2.36 -2.02
N VAL A 98 -10.64 -1.50 -1.27
CA VAL A 98 -10.89 -1.23 0.15
C VAL A 98 -11.05 0.27 0.33
N THR A 99 -12.19 0.65 0.86
CA THR A 99 -12.50 2.03 1.24
C THR A 99 -12.77 2.03 2.74
N LEU A 100 -12.01 2.83 3.49
CA LEU A 100 -12.06 2.81 4.95
C LEU A 100 -12.14 4.22 5.53
N PRO A 101 -12.94 4.43 6.59
CA PRO A 101 -14.00 3.54 7.04
C PRO A 101 -15.12 3.46 5.97
N ASP A 102 -16.08 2.54 6.13
CA ASP A 102 -17.17 2.33 5.15
C ASP A 102 -17.82 3.66 4.72
N ASN A 103 -18.40 3.72 3.51
CA ASN A 103 -18.93 4.95 2.90
C ASN A 103 -19.89 5.76 3.79
N ASN A 104 -20.50 5.14 4.81
CA ASN A 104 -21.41 5.79 5.75
C ASN A 104 -20.72 6.40 6.98
N ASN A 105 -19.45 6.09 7.24
CA ASN A 105 -18.73 6.45 8.47
C ASN A 105 -17.33 7.01 8.17
N MET A 106 -17.21 8.05 7.34
CA MET A 106 -15.89 8.67 7.09
C MET A 106 -15.22 9.16 8.38
N TYR A 107 -13.90 9.06 8.46
CA TYR A 107 -13.16 9.51 9.65
C TYR A 107 -13.22 11.04 9.73
N GLN A 108 -13.89 11.58 10.75
CA GLN A 108 -14.02 13.03 10.92
C GLN A 108 -12.87 13.57 11.78
N LEU A 109 -12.22 14.64 11.31
CA LEU A 109 -11.24 15.37 12.08
C LEU A 109 -11.92 16.14 13.20
N ASP A 110 -11.68 15.77 14.45
CA ASP A 110 -12.30 16.43 15.62
C ASP A 110 -11.59 17.73 16.04
N GLY A 111 -10.35 17.95 15.60
CA GLY A 111 -9.53 19.10 15.98
C GLY A 111 -8.86 18.98 17.36
N ASN A 112 -8.94 17.83 18.03
CA ASN A 112 -8.32 17.60 19.34
C ASN A 112 -6.79 17.50 19.23
N SER A 113 -6.29 16.89 18.15
CA SER A 113 -4.87 16.91 17.82
C SER A 113 -4.54 17.98 16.77
N SER A 114 -3.40 18.65 16.94
CA SER A 114 -2.84 19.52 15.91
C SER A 114 -2.27 18.74 14.72
N LYS A 115 -2.05 17.44 14.89
CA LYS A 115 -1.48 16.54 13.88
C LYS A 115 -2.19 15.20 13.91
N GLU A 116 -2.64 14.78 12.74
CA GLU A 116 -3.27 13.48 12.52
C GLU A 116 -2.43 12.67 11.56
N ASN A 117 -2.23 11.39 11.87
CA ASN A 117 -1.37 10.53 11.07
C ASN A 117 -2.14 9.30 10.64
N PHE A 118 -1.92 8.92 9.38
CA PHE A 118 -2.45 7.70 8.81
C PHE A 118 -1.30 6.92 8.19
N THR A 119 -1.19 5.64 8.52
CA THR A 119 -0.32 4.70 7.82
C THR A 119 -1.20 3.67 7.14
N ILE A 120 -1.11 3.62 5.83
CA ILE A 120 -1.77 2.61 5.00
C ILE A 120 -0.72 1.57 4.64
N VAL A 121 -0.98 0.32 5.01
CA VAL A 121 -0.15 -0.84 4.69
C VAL A 121 -0.94 -1.75 3.77
N ALA A 122 -0.39 -2.08 2.60
CA ALA A 122 -0.92 -3.08 1.70
C ALA A 122 0.12 -4.18 1.51
N SER A 123 -0.29 -5.45 1.53
CA SER A 123 0.62 -6.59 1.34
C SER A 123 -0.05 -7.73 0.58
N ASN A 124 0.75 -8.55 -0.11
CA ASN A 124 0.29 -9.79 -0.74
C ASN A 124 0.06 -10.93 0.27
N LYS A 125 0.49 -10.78 1.53
CA LYS A 125 0.40 -11.78 2.61
C LYS A 125 -0.13 -11.17 3.91
N PRO A 126 -0.75 -11.97 4.79
CA PRO A 126 -1.18 -11.48 6.09
C PRO A 126 0.02 -11.02 6.93
N LEU A 127 -0.15 -9.93 7.65
CA LEU A 127 0.87 -9.37 8.55
C LEU A 127 0.49 -9.71 10.00
N GLU A 128 0.80 -10.93 10.42
CA GLU A 128 0.50 -11.45 11.77
C GLU A 128 0.96 -10.50 12.89
N ALA A 129 2.08 -9.80 12.70
CA ALA A 129 2.57 -8.82 13.66
C ALA A 129 1.58 -7.67 13.90
N ILE A 130 0.91 -7.18 12.85
CA ILE A 130 -0.14 -6.16 12.97
C ILE A 130 -1.37 -6.78 13.62
N GLU A 131 -1.82 -7.93 13.11
CA GLU A 131 -3.06 -8.57 13.56
C GLU A 131 -3.02 -8.96 15.04
N SER A 132 -1.91 -9.52 15.52
CA SER A 132 -1.70 -9.85 16.92
C SER A 132 -1.59 -8.61 17.82
N SER A 133 -0.87 -7.57 17.38
CA SER A 133 -0.70 -6.34 18.15
C SER A 133 -2.03 -5.61 18.34
N PHE A 134 -2.86 -5.56 17.29
CA PHE A 134 -4.14 -4.86 17.29
C PHE A 134 -5.33 -5.76 17.67
N SER A 135 -5.13 -6.80 18.48
CA SER A 135 -6.23 -7.66 18.96
C SER A 135 -7.42 -6.88 19.55
N ASN A 136 -7.15 -5.75 20.21
CA ASN A 136 -8.15 -4.85 20.79
C ASN A 136 -8.38 -3.54 19.99
N ALA A 137 -8.18 -3.56 18.67
CA ALA A 137 -8.28 -2.42 17.74
C ALA A 137 -7.29 -1.27 17.96
N SER A 138 -6.71 -1.09 19.14
CA SER A 138 -5.80 0.01 19.45
C SER A 138 -4.61 -0.45 20.30
N ILE A 139 -3.48 0.26 20.14
CA ILE A 139 -2.24 0.05 20.90
C ILE A 139 -1.60 1.39 21.27
N PRO A 140 -0.75 1.44 22.31
CA PRO A 140 0.06 2.61 22.61
C PRO A 140 0.95 3.02 21.42
N LEU A 141 1.03 4.32 21.14
CA LEU A 141 1.81 4.87 20.03
C LEU A 141 3.29 4.40 20.03
N LYS A 142 3.87 4.21 21.22
CA LYS A 142 5.26 3.71 21.37
C LYS A 142 5.42 2.30 20.80
N GLN A 143 4.41 1.43 20.99
CA GLN A 143 4.41 0.08 20.43
C GLN A 143 4.22 0.13 18.92
N TRP A 144 3.26 0.94 18.44
CA TRP A 144 3.06 1.16 17.00
C TRP A 144 4.34 1.63 16.30
N LYS A 145 5.03 2.64 16.83
CA LYS A 145 6.28 3.15 16.24
C LYS A 145 7.37 2.09 16.13
N LYS A 146 7.48 1.18 17.10
CA LYS A 146 8.42 0.05 17.03
C LYS A 146 8.02 -0.91 15.90
N LEU A 147 6.74 -1.23 15.80
CA LEU A 147 6.22 -2.12 14.77
C LEU A 147 6.39 -1.51 13.37
N ALA A 148 5.99 -0.25 13.16
CA ALA A 148 6.14 0.47 11.90
C ALA A 148 7.61 0.51 11.43
N LYS A 149 8.56 0.72 12.35
CA LYS A 149 10.00 0.67 12.06
C LYS A 149 10.48 -0.73 11.64
N SER A 150 9.84 -1.80 12.11
CA SER A 150 10.17 -3.16 11.67
C SER A 150 9.60 -3.47 10.28
N LEU A 151 8.43 -2.92 9.96
CA LEU A 151 7.82 -3.06 8.63
C LEU A 151 8.64 -2.35 7.55
N SER A 152 9.20 -1.17 7.84
CA SER A 152 10.04 -0.42 6.90
C SER A 152 11.44 -1.00 6.68
N LYS A 153 11.87 -1.96 7.51
CA LYS A 153 13.14 -2.69 7.34
C LYS A 153 13.04 -3.88 6.38
N LYS A 154 11.82 -4.36 6.11
CA LYS A 154 11.59 -5.27 4.97
C LYS A 154 11.79 -4.45 3.69
N PRO A 155 12.25 -5.02 2.58
CA PRO A 155 12.49 -4.28 1.33
C PRO A 155 11.17 -3.76 0.75
N ALA A 156 10.66 -2.67 1.33
CA ALA A 156 9.66 -1.80 0.75
C ALA A 156 10.44 -0.90 -0.20
N LEU A 157 10.57 -1.34 -1.45
CA LEU A 157 11.08 -0.50 -2.52
C LEU A 157 10.11 0.69 -2.62
N GLU A 158 10.48 1.87 -2.10
CA GLU A 158 9.79 3.12 -2.45
C GLU A 158 10.21 3.49 -3.87
N LEU A 159 9.57 2.87 -4.86
CA LEU A 159 9.54 3.42 -6.20
C LEU A 159 8.32 4.33 -6.27
N ASP A 160 8.56 5.64 -6.30
CA ASP A 160 7.63 6.59 -6.89
C ASP A 160 7.48 6.20 -8.37
N TYR A 161 6.63 5.20 -8.64
CA TYR A 161 6.28 4.83 -10.00
C TYR A 161 5.59 6.05 -10.61
N LYS A 162 6.27 6.67 -11.59
CA LYS A 162 5.63 7.64 -12.47
C LYS A 162 4.75 6.79 -13.39
N PRO A 163 3.41 6.82 -13.26
CA PRO A 163 2.58 6.13 -14.22
C PRO A 163 2.94 6.64 -15.60
N GLU A 164 3.21 5.72 -16.53
CA GLU A 164 3.28 6.05 -17.94
C GLU A 164 2.01 6.84 -18.27
N LYS A 165 2.22 8.08 -18.71
CA LYS A 165 1.17 9.09 -18.83
C LYS A 165 0.17 8.58 -19.84
N HIS A 166 -0.89 7.91 -19.39
CA HIS A 166 -1.99 7.52 -20.25
C HIS A 166 -2.59 8.82 -20.77
N ILE A 167 -2.34 9.11 -22.04
CA ILE A 167 -2.89 10.26 -22.73
C ILE A 167 -4.38 10.00 -22.77
N ALA A 168 -5.13 10.59 -21.85
CA ALA A 168 -6.58 10.62 -21.94
C ALA A 168 -6.91 11.47 -23.18
N MET A 169 -7.24 10.78 -24.28
CA MET A 169 -7.90 11.41 -25.41
C MET A 169 -9.20 12.02 -24.90
N ALA A 170 -9.43 13.27 -25.31
CA ALA A 170 -10.54 14.13 -24.95
C ALA A 170 -11.88 13.39 -24.78
N GLY A 171 -12.48 13.52 -23.60
CA GLY A 171 -13.80 13.00 -23.32
C GLY A 171 -14.22 13.42 -21.92
N ASN A 172 -15.24 14.27 -21.86
CA ASN A 172 -15.79 14.81 -20.63
C ASN A 172 -16.54 13.70 -19.88
N VAL A 173 -15.85 12.85 -19.12
CA VAL A 173 -16.50 11.79 -18.33
C VAL A 173 -16.86 12.35 -16.96
N ARG A 174 -18.05 12.95 -16.89
CA ARG A 174 -18.77 13.13 -15.63
C ARG A 174 -19.13 11.73 -15.10
N SER A 175 -18.40 11.23 -14.12
CA SER A 175 -18.89 10.14 -13.28
C SER A 175 -19.38 10.74 -11.97
N LEU A 176 -20.69 10.94 -11.89
CA LEU A 176 -21.44 11.05 -10.64
C LEU A 176 -21.64 9.62 -10.12
N GLY A 177 -20.98 9.29 -9.01
CA GLY A 177 -21.12 8.02 -8.32
C GLY A 177 -20.13 7.98 -7.17
N SER A 178 -20.61 7.81 -5.95
CA SER A 178 -19.86 7.82 -4.69
C SER A 178 -18.52 7.07 -4.77
N GLY A 179 -17.42 7.81 -4.87
CA GLY A 179 -16.06 7.28 -4.96
C GLY A 179 -15.20 8.14 -5.88
N TYR A 180 -14.11 8.68 -5.34
CA TYR A 180 -13.11 9.40 -6.14
C TYR A 180 -12.63 8.48 -7.28
N ALA A 181 -12.54 9.00 -8.50
CA ALA A 181 -12.24 8.17 -9.67
C ALA A 181 -10.93 7.39 -9.46
N ALA A 182 -10.95 6.08 -9.68
CA ALA A 182 -9.79 5.19 -9.56
C ALA A 182 -8.55 5.66 -10.36
N SER A 183 -8.77 6.51 -11.38
CA SER A 183 -7.74 7.17 -12.19
C SER A 183 -6.94 8.23 -11.44
N ALA A 184 -7.47 8.77 -10.35
CA ALA A 184 -6.83 9.81 -9.57
C ALA A 184 -6.03 9.26 -8.37
N LEU A 185 -6.15 7.97 -8.06
CA LEU A 185 -5.29 7.32 -7.06
C LEU A 185 -3.87 7.10 -7.62
N LYS A 186 -2.86 7.39 -6.80
CA LYS A 186 -1.46 7.17 -7.18
C LYS A 186 -1.11 5.69 -7.04
N GLU A 187 -0.51 5.12 -8.08
CA GLU A 187 -0.01 3.74 -8.07
C GLU A 187 1.35 3.66 -7.38
N TYR A 188 1.52 2.62 -6.58
CA TYR A 188 2.74 2.27 -5.89
C TYR A 188 3.07 0.80 -6.17
N ALA A 189 4.37 0.50 -6.19
CA ALA A 189 4.89 -0.85 -6.38
C ALA A 189 5.91 -1.15 -5.28
N GLY A 190 5.94 -2.38 -4.80
CA GLY A 190 6.94 -2.89 -3.87
C GLY A 190 7.02 -4.41 -3.96
N LYS A 191 8.00 -5.04 -3.34
CA LYS A 191 8.19 -6.50 -3.45
C LYS A 191 7.00 -7.30 -2.89
N ASP A 192 6.74 -7.14 -1.60
CA ASP A 192 5.67 -7.87 -0.88
C ASP A 192 4.73 -6.93 -0.10
N ILE A 193 5.19 -5.71 0.18
CA ILE A 193 4.53 -4.77 1.07
C ILE A 193 4.73 -3.34 0.56
N ILE A 194 3.66 -2.56 0.63
CA ILE A 194 3.65 -1.12 0.38
C ILE A 194 3.20 -0.43 1.67
N VAL A 195 3.98 0.55 2.12
CA VAL A 195 3.65 1.35 3.32
C VAL A 195 3.60 2.82 2.90
N ARG A 196 2.46 3.47 3.11
CA ARG A 196 2.28 4.90 2.83
C ARG A 196 1.88 5.65 4.10
N ASN A 197 2.62 6.71 4.39
CA ASN A 197 2.36 7.58 5.53
C ASN A 197 1.77 8.91 5.05
N TYR A 198 0.68 9.31 5.69
CA TYR A 198 0.06 10.61 5.54
C TYR A 198 0.10 11.31 6.89
N VAL A 199 0.56 12.56 6.87
CA VAL A 199 0.57 13.43 8.04
C VAL A 199 -0.26 14.64 7.68
N PHE A 200 -1.25 14.96 8.49
CA PHE A 200 -2.11 16.12 8.30
C PHE A 200 -1.91 17.10 9.45
N THR A 201 -1.80 18.38 9.13
CA THR A 201 -1.85 19.44 10.15
C THR A 201 -3.29 19.93 10.24
N VAL A 202 -3.89 19.86 11.42
CA VAL A 202 -5.30 20.24 11.61
C VAL A 202 -5.38 21.67 12.12
N LYS A 203 -6.12 22.52 11.40
CA LYS A 203 -6.48 23.86 11.82
C LYS A 203 -7.82 23.78 12.55
N LYS A 204 -7.85 24.29 13.79
CA LYS A 204 -9.09 24.53 14.52
C LYS A 204 -9.90 25.64 13.86
#